data_AF-A0A8T8TMG2-F1
#
_entry.id   AF-A0A8T8TMG2-F1
#
_cell.length_a   1.000
_cell.length_b   1.000
_cell.length_c   1.000
_cell.angle_alpha   90.00
_cell.angle_beta   90.00
_cell.angle_gamma   90.00
#
_symmetry.space_group_name_H-M   'P 1'
#
loop_
_entity.id
_entity.type
_entity.pdbx_description
1 polymer ?
#
loop_
_entity_poly.entity_id
_entity_poly.type
_entity_poly.pdbx_seq_one_letter_code
_entity_poly.pdbx_strand_id
1 'polypeptide(L)'
;FMVLITNCFAFAPTVPKPNIPSYWRSWLYQLDPFTRLVGGLVANELGGLEIRCADQEFTRFDPPSGQSCQQWAGPFVSSSGGYLNNPDATSQCLYCPYSVGDEFLPQVGLVFGTRGRDIGIFCAYIAFNIAVLLVAAKYLRFANR
;
A
#
# COMPACT_ATOMS: atom_id res chain seq x y z
N PHE A 1 21.50 16.44 -7.62
CA PHE A 1 21.59 16.25 -6.16
C PHE A 1 20.26 15.76 -5.57
N MET A 2 19.15 16.49 -5.72
CA MET A 2 17.81 16.03 -5.27
C MET A 2 17.40 14.66 -5.88
N VAL A 3 17.60 14.45 -7.19
CA VAL A 3 17.29 13.17 -7.88
C VAL A 3 18.15 11.99 -7.40
N LEU A 4 19.40 12.25 -6.96
CA LEU A 4 20.30 11.22 -6.43
C LEU A 4 19.91 10.84 -5.00
N ILE A 5 19.46 11.81 -4.21
CA ILE A 5 18.91 11.59 -2.86
C ILE A 5 17.61 10.78 -2.97
N THR A 6 16.70 11.14 -3.88
CA THR A 6 15.45 10.39 -4.11
C THR A 6 15.70 8.94 -4.56
N ASN A 7 16.73 8.69 -5.38
CA ASN A 7 17.10 7.32 -5.78
C ASN A 7 17.85 6.54 -4.68
N CYS A 8 18.65 7.19 -3.83
CA CYS A 8 19.27 6.54 -2.67
C CYS A 8 18.23 6.16 -1.60
N PHE A 9 17.14 6.91 -1.47
CA PHE A 9 16.03 6.61 -0.56
C PHE A 9 14.91 5.77 -1.21
N ALA A 10 15.14 5.17 -2.38
CA ALA A 10 14.19 4.26 -3.04
C ALA A 10 13.84 2.99 -2.22
N PHE A 11 14.46 2.81 -1.05
CA PHE A 11 14.08 1.81 -0.04
C PHE A 11 12.99 2.30 0.95
N ALA A 12 12.53 3.56 0.87
CA ALA A 12 11.42 4.05 1.68
C ALA A 12 10.07 3.32 1.47
N PRO A 13 9.65 2.92 0.26
CA PRO A 13 8.36 2.23 0.09
C PRO A 13 8.33 0.82 0.69
N THR A 14 9.47 0.19 0.97
CA THR A 14 9.52 -1.12 1.67
C THR A 14 9.54 -0.99 3.19
N VAL A 15 9.78 0.21 3.73
CA VAL A 15 9.84 0.47 5.16
C VAL A 15 8.49 1.05 5.61
N PRO A 16 7.71 0.34 6.45
CA PRO A 16 6.49 0.87 7.01
C PRO A 16 6.75 2.23 7.67
N LYS A 17 5.86 3.21 7.46
CA LYS A 17 5.93 4.55 8.08
C LYS A 17 6.35 4.52 9.56
N PRO A 18 5.88 3.57 10.42
CA PRO A 18 6.29 3.45 11.83
C PRO A 18 7.78 3.13 12.07
N ASN A 19 8.50 2.63 11.07
CA ASN A 19 9.90 2.20 11.20
C ASN A 19 10.90 3.29 10.74
N ILE A 20 10.41 4.40 10.19
CA ILE A 20 11.25 5.54 9.77
C ILE A 20 11.56 6.43 10.98
N PRO A 21 12.81 6.88 11.20
CA PRO A 21 13.14 7.81 12.28
C PRO A 21 12.31 9.10 12.20
N SER A 22 11.90 9.62 13.36
CA SER A 22 10.91 10.71 13.49
C SER A 22 11.24 11.95 12.65
N TYR A 23 12.52 12.35 12.59
CA TYR A 23 12.96 13.49 11.79
C TYR A 23 12.62 13.32 10.30
N TRP A 24 12.98 12.18 9.71
CA TRP A 24 12.75 11.91 8.27
C TRP A 24 11.29 11.60 7.95
N ARG A 25 10.55 10.98 8.89
CA ARG A 25 9.13 10.63 8.72
C ARG A 25 8.25 11.83 8.38
N SER A 26 8.52 12.99 8.98
CA SER A 26 7.62 14.14 8.88
C SER A 26 7.63 14.81 7.51
N TRP A 27 8.80 14.84 6.85
CA TRP A 27 8.97 15.60 5.60
C TRP A 27 9.44 14.73 4.44
N LEU A 28 10.40 13.83 4.65
CA LEU A 28 10.97 13.02 3.58
C LEU A 28 9.94 12.04 3.02
N TYR A 29 9.18 11.37 3.90
CA TYR A 29 8.09 10.47 3.49
C TYR A 29 7.03 11.17 2.64
N GLN A 30 6.78 12.46 2.89
CA GLN A 30 5.77 13.22 2.16
C GLN A 30 6.27 13.71 0.80
N LEU A 31 7.58 13.95 0.67
CA LEU A 31 8.26 14.45 -0.53
C LEU A 31 8.77 13.36 -1.47
N ASP A 32 8.81 12.10 -1.01
CA ASP A 32 9.23 10.97 -1.84
C ASP A 32 8.18 10.69 -2.93
N PRO A 33 8.51 10.91 -4.22
CA PRO A 33 7.60 10.63 -5.34
C PRO A 33 7.28 9.13 -5.48
N PHE A 34 8.17 8.23 -5.05
CA PHE A 34 7.92 6.79 -5.14
C PHE A 34 6.83 6.34 -4.17
N THR A 35 6.85 6.84 -2.93
CA THR A 35 5.78 6.60 -1.95
C THR A 35 4.41 7.07 -2.49
N ARG A 36 4.37 8.19 -3.22
CA ARG A 36 3.13 8.69 -3.85
C ARG A 36 2.67 7.87 -5.04
N LEU A 37 3.61 7.46 -5.88
CA LEU A 37 3.32 6.62 -7.04
C LEU A 37 2.78 5.26 -6.60
N VAL A 38 3.50 4.55 -5.72
CA VAL A 38 3.09 3.24 -5.20
C VAL A 38 1.76 3.37 -4.45
N GLY A 39 1.62 4.38 -3.59
CA GLY A 39 0.38 4.62 -2.85
C GLY A 39 -0.83 4.87 -3.77
N GLY A 40 -0.65 5.67 -4.82
CA GLY A 40 -1.69 5.94 -5.81
C GLY A 40 -2.06 4.72 -6.65
N LEU A 41 -1.06 3.95 -7.09
CA LEU A 41 -1.26 2.72 -7.88
C LEU A 41 -1.97 1.64 -7.05
N VAL A 42 -1.46 1.33 -5.86
CA VAL A 42 -2.03 0.31 -4.96
C VAL A 42 -3.46 0.66 -4.57
N ALA A 43 -3.73 1.92 -4.22
CA ALA A 43 -5.09 2.38 -3.91
C ALA A 43 -6.03 2.37 -5.13
N ASN A 44 -5.50 2.50 -6.35
CA ASN A 44 -6.30 2.43 -7.57
C ASN A 44 -6.66 0.99 -7.94
N GLU A 45 -5.70 0.06 -7.86
CA GLU A 45 -5.88 -1.33 -8.26
C GLU A 45 -6.66 -2.16 -7.24
N LEU A 46 -6.40 -1.96 -5.94
CA LEU A 46 -7.11 -2.69 -4.87
C LEU A 46 -8.45 -2.06 -4.51
N GLY A 47 -8.71 -0.84 -4.95
CA GLY A 47 -9.90 -0.10 -4.59
C GLY A 47 -11.17 -0.77 -5.13
N GLY A 48 -12.05 -1.22 -4.23
CA GLY A 48 -13.29 -1.92 -4.59
C GLY A 48 -13.12 -3.29 -5.24
N LEU A 49 -11.92 -3.90 -5.20
CA LEU A 49 -11.67 -5.24 -5.73
C LEU A 49 -12.12 -6.31 -4.71
N GLU A 50 -12.91 -7.29 -5.15
CA GLU A 50 -13.24 -8.49 -4.35
C GLU A 50 -11.99 -9.37 -4.24
N ILE A 51 -11.53 -9.61 -3.01
CA ILE A 51 -10.35 -10.44 -2.76
C ILE A 51 -10.80 -11.90 -2.66
N ARG A 52 -10.16 -12.75 -3.48
CA ARG A 52 -10.24 -14.21 -3.35
C ARG A 52 -8.87 -14.78 -3.03
N CYS A 53 -8.68 -15.13 -1.75
CA CYS A 53 -7.47 -15.79 -1.26
C CYS A 53 -7.17 -17.09 -2.04
N ALA A 54 -5.91 -17.28 -2.39
CA ALA A 54 -5.37 -18.56 -2.86
C ALA A 54 -5.15 -19.55 -1.70
N ASP A 55 -4.98 -20.84 -2.02
CA ASP A 55 -4.81 -21.92 -1.03
C ASP A 55 -3.68 -21.70 0.00
N GLN A 56 -2.67 -20.93 -0.39
CA GLN A 56 -1.49 -20.56 0.42
C GLN A 56 -1.69 -19.30 1.27
N GLU A 57 -2.70 -18.48 0.97
CA GLU A 57 -3.01 -17.24 1.69
C GLU A 57 -4.01 -17.46 2.81
N PHE A 58 -4.70 -18.60 2.81
CA PHE A 58 -5.59 -18.96 3.91
C PHE A 58 -4.81 -19.24 5.19
N THR A 59 -5.26 -18.62 6.26
CA THR A 59 -4.85 -18.99 7.62
C THR A 59 -5.55 -20.28 7.99
N ARG A 60 -4.75 -21.33 8.25
CA ARG A 60 -5.22 -22.66 8.62
C ARG A 60 -5.21 -22.81 10.13
N PHE A 61 -6.34 -23.21 10.71
CA PHE A 61 -6.45 -23.53 12.14
C PHE A 61 -7.45 -24.65 12.37
N ASP A 62 -7.35 -25.30 13.52
CA ASP A 62 -8.28 -26.34 13.95
C ASP A 62 -9.21 -25.81 15.05
N PRO A 63 -10.53 -25.94 14.90
CA PRO A 63 -11.48 -25.51 15.93
C PRO A 63 -11.46 -26.50 17.11
N PRO A 64 -11.88 -26.06 18.31
CA PRO A 64 -12.04 -26.95 19.46
C PRO A 64 -12.95 -28.14 19.16
N SER A 65 -12.72 -29.27 19.82
CA SER A 65 -13.43 -30.54 19.58
C SER A 65 -14.95 -30.36 19.57
N GLY A 66 -15.59 -30.72 18.47
CA GLY A 66 -17.06 -30.73 18.35
C GLY A 66 -17.69 -29.44 17.83
N GLN A 67 -16.92 -28.44 17.39
CA GLN A 67 -17.44 -27.22 16.74
C GLN A 67 -17.06 -27.18 15.26
N SER A 68 -17.94 -26.62 14.43
CA SER A 68 -17.60 -26.29 13.03
C SER A 68 -16.79 -25.00 12.94
N CYS A 69 -16.06 -24.81 11.83
CA CYS A 69 -15.34 -23.57 11.54
C CYS A 69 -16.23 -22.34 11.67
N GLN A 70 -17.47 -22.42 11.17
CA GLN A 70 -18.45 -21.34 11.29
C GLN A 70 -18.91 -21.10 12.72
N GLN A 71 -19.07 -22.15 13.54
CA GLN A 71 -19.50 -21.98 14.93
C GLN A 71 -18.43 -21.31 15.78
N TRP A 72 -17.16 -21.65 15.56
CA TRP A 72 -16.05 -21.10 16.34
C TRP A 72 -15.55 -19.76 15.79
N ALA A 73 -15.31 -19.66 14.48
CA ALA A 73 -14.76 -18.46 13.83
C ALA A 73 -15.82 -17.51 13.25
N GLY A 74 -17.09 -17.91 13.12
CA GLY A 74 -18.14 -17.04 12.58
C GLY A 74 -18.30 -15.72 13.35
N PRO A 75 -18.36 -15.72 14.70
CA PRO A 75 -18.38 -14.48 15.48
C PRO A 75 -17.14 -13.60 15.24
N PHE A 76 -15.97 -14.22 15.09
CA PHE A 76 -14.73 -13.51 14.78
C PHE A 76 -14.76 -12.87 13.39
N VAL A 77 -15.19 -13.61 12.37
CA VAL A 77 -15.31 -13.12 10.98
C VAL A 77 -16.33 -11.98 10.89
N SER A 78 -17.45 -12.07 11.63
CA SER A 78 -18.48 -11.02 11.65
C SER A 78 -18.01 -9.70 12.29
N SER A 79 -17.03 -9.76 13.21
CA SER A 79 -16.52 -8.60 13.93
C SER A 79 -15.23 -8.04 13.34
N SER A 80 -14.37 -8.90 12.84
CA SER A 80 -13.04 -8.55 12.31
C SER A 80 -13.01 -8.40 10.78
N GLY A 81 -14.04 -8.88 10.08
CA GLY A 81 -14.09 -8.92 8.62
C GLY A 81 -13.43 -10.17 8.02
N GLY A 82 -13.42 -10.22 6.69
CA GLY A 82 -12.94 -11.36 5.92
C GLY A 82 -14.01 -12.44 5.68
N TYR A 83 -13.58 -13.64 5.32
CA TYR A 83 -14.48 -14.75 5.02
C TYR A 83 -13.86 -16.13 5.28
N LEU A 84 -14.71 -17.14 5.39
CA LEU A 84 -14.34 -18.55 5.55
C LEU A 84 -14.66 -19.32 4.26
N ASN A 85 -13.71 -20.12 3.77
CA ASN A 85 -13.92 -20.93 2.56
C ASN A 85 -14.63 -22.27 2.85
N ASN A 86 -14.46 -22.83 4.05
CA ASN A 86 -15.01 -24.12 4.48
C ASN A 86 -15.77 -24.02 5.82
N PRO A 87 -16.94 -23.35 5.85
CA PRO A 87 -17.70 -23.11 7.09
C PRO A 87 -18.13 -24.38 7.83
N ASP A 88 -18.36 -25.49 7.12
CA ASP A 88 -18.87 -26.75 7.68
C ASP A 88 -17.77 -27.71 8.16
N ALA A 89 -16.50 -27.40 7.90
CA ALA A 89 -15.42 -28.28 8.30
C ALA A 89 -15.21 -28.26 9.83
N THR A 90 -14.76 -29.38 10.39
CA THR A 90 -14.43 -29.56 11.82
C THR A 90 -12.92 -29.69 12.05
N SER A 91 -12.13 -29.60 10.97
CA SER A 91 -10.67 -29.58 10.97
C SER A 91 -10.19 -28.77 9.77
N GLN A 92 -8.99 -28.18 9.87
CA GLN A 92 -8.37 -27.35 8.82
C GLN A 92 -9.26 -26.23 8.28
N CYS A 93 -9.77 -25.37 9.15
CA CYS A 93 -10.51 -24.18 8.76
C CYS A 93 -9.63 -23.23 7.93
N LEU A 94 -10.18 -22.71 6.85
CA LEU A 94 -9.55 -21.80 5.90
C LEU A 94 -10.14 -20.41 6.07
N TYR A 95 -9.40 -19.53 6.74
CA TYR A 95 -9.79 -18.14 6.95
C TYR A 95 -9.00 -17.18 6.06
N CYS A 96 -9.71 -16.31 5.36
CA CYS A 96 -9.15 -15.20 4.59
C CYS A 96 -9.46 -13.89 5.32
N PRO A 97 -8.44 -13.09 5.71
CA PRO A 97 -8.63 -11.89 6.52
C PRO A 97 -9.27 -10.72 5.77
N TYR A 98 -9.25 -10.72 4.45
CA TYR A 98 -9.74 -9.61 3.63
C TYR A 98 -10.77 -10.12 2.61
N SER A 99 -11.90 -9.43 2.53
CA SER A 99 -12.95 -9.70 1.54
C SER A 99 -12.95 -8.67 0.41
N VAL A 100 -12.56 -7.43 0.72
CA VAL A 100 -12.47 -6.31 -0.22
C VAL A 100 -11.11 -5.63 -0.06
N GLY A 101 -10.49 -5.22 -1.16
CA GLY A 101 -9.17 -4.57 -1.13
C GLY A 101 -9.14 -3.25 -0.36
N ASP A 102 -10.29 -2.60 -0.18
CA ASP A 102 -10.43 -1.42 0.68
C ASP A 102 -10.12 -1.70 2.16
N GLU A 103 -10.29 -2.94 2.63
CA GLU A 103 -9.96 -3.37 4.00
C GLU A 103 -8.44 -3.49 4.20
N PHE A 104 -7.69 -3.71 3.12
CA PHE A 104 -6.24 -3.85 3.14
C PHE A 104 -5.51 -2.50 3.11
N LEU A 105 -6.04 -1.50 2.39
CA LEU A 105 -5.40 -0.20 2.21
C LEU A 105 -5.01 0.52 3.53
N PRO A 106 -5.83 0.52 4.60
CA PRO A 106 -5.47 1.15 5.87
C PRO A 106 -4.26 0.54 6.55
N GLN A 107 -4.01 -0.77 6.36
CA GLN A 107 -2.86 -1.47 6.97
C GLN A 107 -1.52 -0.93 6.45
N VAL A 108 -1.49 -0.51 5.19
CA VAL A 108 -0.34 0.12 4.55
C VAL A 108 -0.37 1.66 4.67
N GLY A 109 -1.33 2.22 5.41
CA GLY A 109 -1.48 3.65 5.62
C GLY A 109 -1.98 4.41 4.39
N LEU A 110 -2.68 3.72 3.48
CA LEU A 110 -3.29 4.28 2.29
C LEU A 110 -4.81 4.38 2.48
N VAL A 111 -5.40 5.41 1.87
CA VAL A 111 -6.86 5.60 1.86
C VAL A 111 -7.29 5.80 0.42
N PHE A 112 -8.31 5.07 -0.01
CA PHE A 112 -8.82 5.16 -1.38
C PHE A 112 -9.11 6.61 -1.82
N GLY A 113 -9.63 7.43 -0.91
CA GLY A 113 -9.92 8.85 -1.16
C GLY A 113 -8.69 9.73 -1.44
N THR A 114 -7.47 9.34 -1.05
CA THR A 114 -6.26 10.17 -1.26
C THR A 114 -5.54 9.88 -2.57
N ARG A 115 -5.94 8.86 -3.34
CA ARG A 115 -5.29 8.43 -4.59
C ARG A 115 -5.06 9.57 -5.59
N GLY A 116 -6.07 10.42 -5.80
CA GLY A 116 -6.01 11.52 -6.77
C GLY A 116 -5.01 12.60 -6.37
N ARG A 117 -4.92 12.91 -5.07
CA ARG A 117 -3.93 13.84 -4.53
C ARG A 117 -2.52 13.30 -4.72
N ASP A 118 -2.31 12.01 -4.40
CA ASP A 118 -0.99 11.40 -4.45
C ASP A 118 -0.48 11.30 -5.90
N ILE A 119 -1.34 10.95 -6.87
CA ILE A 119 -1.02 11.01 -8.31
C ILE A 119 -0.75 12.45 -8.77
N GLY A 120 -1.56 13.42 -8.33
CA GLY A 120 -1.36 14.83 -8.67
C GLY A 120 0.00 15.38 -8.22
N ILE A 121 0.42 15.04 -6.99
CA ILE A 121 1.74 15.42 -6.45
C ILE A 121 2.86 14.79 -7.28
N PHE A 122 2.72 13.53 -7.68
CA PHE A 122 3.68 12.86 -8.54
C PHE A 122 3.81 13.53 -9.92
N CYS A 123 2.69 13.86 -10.55
CA CYS A 123 2.69 14.61 -11.82
C CYS A 123 3.34 15.99 -11.68
N ALA A 124 3.07 16.70 -10.59
CA ALA A 124 3.70 17.99 -10.31
C ALA A 124 5.22 17.87 -10.14
N TYR A 125 5.69 16.80 -9.48
CA TYR A 125 7.12 16.51 -9.36
C TYR A 125 7.77 16.29 -10.74
N ILE A 126 7.14 15.53 -11.64
CA ILE A 126 7.65 15.32 -13.01
C ILE A 126 7.74 16.65 -13.75
N ALA A 127 6.67 17.46 -13.73
CA ALA A 127 6.63 18.75 -14.41
C ALA A 127 7.71 19.71 -13.89
N PHE A 128 7.92 19.77 -12.57
CA PHE A 128 8.98 20.57 -11.96
C PHE A 128 10.38 20.12 -12.41
N ASN A 129 10.65 18.82 -12.43
CA ASN A 129 11.95 18.29 -12.87
C ASN A 129 12.22 18.60 -14.35
N ILE A 130 11.22 18.48 -15.22
CA ILE A 130 11.33 18.86 -16.64
C ILE A 130 11.62 20.36 -16.76
N ALA A 131 10.92 21.21 -16.03
CA ALA A 131 11.14 22.66 -16.06
C ALA A 131 12.57 23.03 -15.64
N VAL A 132 13.06 22.45 -14.54
CA VAL A 132 14.44 22.66 -14.05
C VAL A 132 15.46 22.21 -15.09
N LEU A 133 15.26 21.04 -15.72
CA LEU A 133 16.13 20.53 -16.76
C LEU A 133 16.21 21.48 -17.97
N LEU A 134 15.06 21.98 -18.44
CA LEU A 134 15.00 22.92 -19.57
C LEU A 134 15.68 24.25 -19.24
N VAL A 135 15.48 24.79 -18.03
CA VAL A 135 16.14 26.03 -17.58
C VAL A 135 17.64 25.83 -17.46
N ALA A 136 18.09 24.73 -16.84
CA ALA A 136 19.51 24.42 -16.71
C ALA A 136 20.19 24.22 -18.06
N ALA A 137 19.55 23.49 -18.98
CA ALA A 137 20.04 23.29 -20.34
C ALA A 137 20.17 24.62 -21.10
N LYS A 138 19.19 25.53 -20.95
CA LYS A 138 19.25 26.87 -21.54
C LYS A 138 20.39 27.70 -20.93
N TYR A 139 20.57 27.66 -19.62
CA TYR A 139 21.61 28.43 -18.93
C TYR A 139 23.02 27.93 -19.30
N LEU A 140 23.23 26.61 -19.33
CA LEU A 140 24.50 26.01 -19.76
C LEU A 140 24.81 26.32 -21.22
N ARG A 141 23.80 26.31 -22.09
CA ARG A 141 23.97 26.68 -23.51
C ARG A 141 24.31 28.17 -23.69
N PHE A 142 23.82 29.04 -22.81
CA PHE A 142 24.17 30.47 -22.82
C PHE A 142 25.58 30.71 -22.27
N ALA A 143 26.01 29.97 -21.24
CA ALA A 143 27.34 30.09 -20.65
C ALA A 143 28.47 29.51 -21.52
N ASN A 144 28.16 28.57 -22.42
CA ASN A 144 29.10 27.99 -23.39
C ASN A 144 29.20 28.79 -24.71
N ARG A 145 28.56 29.96 -24.80
CA ARG A 145 28.61 30.86 -25.96
C ARG A 145 29.36 32.13 -25.60
#